data_AF-A0A7X7D6N1-F1
#
_entry.id   AF-A0A7X7D6N1-F1
#
_cell.length_a   1.000
_cell.length_b   1.000
_cell.length_c   1.000
_cell.angle_alpha   90.00
_cell.angle_beta   90.00
_cell.angle_gamma   90.00
#
_symmetry.space_group_name_H-M   'P 1'
#
loop_
_entity.id
_entity.type
_entity.pdbx_description
1 polymer ?
#
loop_
_entity_poly.entity_id
_entity_poly.type
_entity_poly.pdbx_seq_one_letter_code
_entity_poly.pdbx_strand_id
1 'polypeptide(L)'
;MALLTLLAAALGLIGGAAAWALVHLIGLLTNLALFHRFEWSTPDLAEVTRGPWLVVAAVLGGVCVSLIAQWSPQVRGHGIPEAMEAVLTNQSRISPRTALAKPVSAAVAIGTGGPFGAEGPIIVTGGALGSLIGQVVPTSPSERKILLACGAAAGMSATFGSPLAAVILAIELLLFEMSSRAFVPLVVASSLAAGVHHWVFDEGPLFDVPPHDYAGLDKLPFYALLGLACGILAVVVNRGLFMFEAGFRRLPVNPFWHPPIGALGFSLVGLVAPRALGVGYGVISDVLQSRLAVGTIAVLCVAKLLAWWVA
;
A
#
# COMPACT_ATOMS: atom_id res chain seq x y z
N MET A 1 -25.17 -5.50 17.28
CA MET A 1 -25.14 -5.21 15.82
C MET A 1 -25.19 -3.71 15.55
N ALA A 2 -26.23 -2.99 15.99
CA ALA A 2 -26.34 -1.54 15.79
C ALA A 2 -25.11 -0.73 16.23
N LEU A 3 -24.56 -1.01 17.41
CA LEU A 3 -23.33 -0.36 17.89
C LEU A 3 -22.15 -0.57 16.94
N LEU A 4 -21.92 -1.80 16.47
CA LEU A 4 -20.82 -2.10 15.54
C LEU A 4 -20.99 -1.35 14.23
N THR A 5 -22.22 -1.29 13.70
CA THR A 5 -22.50 -0.57 12.46
C THR A 5 -22.28 0.93 12.62
N LEU A 6 -22.65 1.51 13.77
CA LEU A 6 -22.41 2.93 14.06
C LEU A 6 -20.92 3.24 14.19
N LEU A 7 -20.16 2.39 14.89
CA LEU A 7 -18.70 2.51 14.97
C LEU A 7 -18.04 2.30 13.60
N ALA A 8 -18.55 1.38 12.80
CA ALA A 8 -18.07 1.15 11.44
C ALA A 8 -18.35 2.35 10.53
N ALA A 9 -19.49 3.03 10.70
CA ALA A 9 -19.76 4.27 9.99
C ALA A 9 -18.76 5.38 10.34
N ALA A 10 -18.46 5.54 11.63
CA ALA A 10 -17.40 6.45 12.07
C ALA A 10 -16.03 6.05 11.49
N LEU A 11 -15.70 4.75 11.47
CA LEU A 11 -14.48 4.24 10.85
C LEU A 11 -14.41 4.48 9.35
N GLY A 12 -15.54 4.48 8.63
CA GLY A 12 -15.59 4.87 7.23
C GLY A 12 -15.08 6.30 7.01
N LEU A 13 -15.56 7.25 7.83
CA LEU A 13 -15.14 8.65 7.77
C LEU A 13 -13.69 8.84 8.21
N ILE A 14 -13.29 8.22 9.34
CA ILE A 14 -11.94 8.32 9.88
C ILE A 14 -10.93 7.65 8.94
N GLY A 15 -11.27 6.50 8.37
CA GLY A 15 -10.45 5.79 7.39
C GLY A 15 -10.27 6.60 6.11
N GLY A 16 -11.31 7.30 5.66
CA GLY A 16 -11.23 8.29 4.58
C GLY A 16 -10.23 9.40 4.87
N ALA A 17 -10.34 10.03 6.04
CA ALA A 17 -9.40 11.08 6.46
C ALA A 17 -7.95 10.56 6.60
N ALA A 18 -7.78 9.34 7.12
CA ALA A 18 -6.46 8.71 7.23
C ALA A 18 -5.84 8.41 5.86
N ALA A 19 -6.63 7.94 4.89
CA ALA A 19 -6.18 7.71 3.52
C ALA A 19 -5.77 9.02 2.85
N TRP A 20 -6.60 10.06 2.97
CA TRP A 20 -6.29 11.40 2.49
C TRP A 20 -4.98 11.92 3.08
N ALA A 21 -4.83 11.86 4.40
CA ALA A 21 -3.64 12.33 5.10
C ALA A 21 -2.38 11.57 4.66
N LEU A 22 -2.47 10.24 4.50
CA LEU A 22 -1.35 9.42 4.05
C LEU A 22 -0.91 9.79 2.63
N VAL A 23 -1.85 9.87 1.69
CA VAL A 23 -1.54 10.18 0.27
C VAL A 23 -0.97 11.59 0.14
N HIS A 24 -1.54 12.58 0.82
CA HIS A 24 -1.04 13.96 0.79
C HIS A 24 0.32 14.10 1.51
N LEU A 25 0.57 13.32 2.56
CA LEU A 25 1.88 13.28 3.21
C LEU A 25 2.94 12.65 2.30
N ILE A 26 2.59 11.60 1.54
CA ILE A 26 3.46 11.03 0.51
C ILE A 26 3.77 12.10 -0.55
N GLY A 27 2.77 12.79 -1.08
CA GLY A 27 2.93 13.86 -2.06
C GLY A 27 3.84 14.97 -1.56
N LEU A 28 3.59 15.48 -0.35
CA LEU A 28 4.41 16.49 0.30
C LEU A 28 5.87 16.05 0.45
N LEU A 29 6.11 14.85 0.98
CA LEU A 29 7.47 14.35 1.16
C LEU A 29 8.17 14.10 -0.18
N THR A 30 7.44 13.68 -1.21
CA THR A 30 7.98 13.54 -2.58
C THR A 30 8.40 14.89 -3.14
N ASN A 31 7.53 15.90 -3.05
CA ASN A 31 7.85 17.24 -3.55
C ASN A 31 9.02 17.87 -2.81
N LEU A 32 9.08 17.73 -1.48
CA LEU A 32 10.16 18.27 -0.67
C LEU A 32 11.48 17.55 -0.94
N ALA A 33 11.47 16.22 -0.92
CA ALA A 33 12.69 15.43 -1.01
C ALA A 33 13.28 15.40 -2.43
N LEU A 34 12.44 15.31 -3.46
CA LEU A 34 12.89 15.03 -4.83
C LEU A 34 12.71 16.22 -5.80
N PHE A 35 11.76 17.11 -5.56
CA PHE A 35 11.45 18.24 -6.46
C PHE A 35 11.77 19.62 -5.86
N HIS A 36 12.12 19.69 -4.57
CA HIS A 36 12.37 20.92 -3.80
C HIS A 36 11.21 21.92 -3.81
N ARG A 37 9.98 21.42 -3.77
CA ARG A 37 8.74 22.23 -3.76
C ARG A 37 7.92 21.95 -2.52
N PHE A 38 7.14 22.94 -2.08
CA PHE A 38 6.18 22.78 -1.00
C PHE A 38 4.77 22.64 -1.60
N GLU A 39 4.43 21.42 -2.02
CA GLU A 39 3.15 21.08 -2.63
C GLU A 39 2.64 19.75 -2.10
N TRP A 40 1.33 19.60 -1.94
CA TRP A 40 0.69 18.40 -1.42
C TRP A 40 0.25 17.40 -2.52
N SER A 41 0.31 17.83 -3.78
CA SER A 41 0.02 17.01 -4.95
C SER A 41 1.04 15.87 -5.07
N THR A 42 0.65 14.73 -5.64
CA THR A 42 1.59 13.65 -5.94
C THR A 42 2.23 13.91 -7.31
N PRO A 43 3.54 14.21 -7.39
CA PRO A 43 4.20 14.47 -8.67
C PRO A 43 4.45 13.17 -9.44
N ASP A 44 4.63 13.27 -10.76
CA ASP A 44 5.08 12.14 -11.57
C ASP A 44 6.59 11.94 -11.43
N LEU A 45 6.98 10.80 -10.86
CA LEU A 45 8.39 10.41 -10.69
C LEU A 45 9.11 10.17 -12.03
N ALA A 46 8.40 10.08 -13.15
CA ALA A 46 9.01 10.10 -14.48
C ALA A 46 9.79 11.41 -14.75
N GLU A 47 9.37 12.51 -14.12
CA GLU A 47 9.96 13.86 -14.29
C GLU A 47 11.08 14.15 -13.28
N VAL A 48 11.37 13.23 -12.37
CA VAL A 48 12.40 13.45 -11.35
C VAL A 48 13.77 13.67 -12.00
N THR A 49 14.53 14.63 -11.47
CA THR A 49 15.88 14.90 -11.98
C THR A 49 16.80 13.74 -11.64
N ARG A 50 17.37 13.11 -12.67
CA ARG A 50 18.36 12.04 -12.53
C ARG A 50 19.67 12.67 -12.06
N GLY A 51 20.00 12.51 -10.79
CA GLY A 51 21.24 13.04 -10.24
C GLY A 51 21.60 12.45 -8.88
N PRO A 52 22.80 12.76 -8.36
CA PRO A 52 23.26 12.25 -7.08
C PRO A 52 22.30 12.54 -5.92
N TRP A 53 21.54 13.65 -6.02
CA TRP A 53 20.55 14.03 -5.03
C TRP A 53 19.44 12.98 -4.84
N LEU A 54 19.01 12.30 -5.90
CA LEU A 54 18.01 11.21 -5.81
C LEU A 54 18.48 10.12 -4.84
N VAL A 55 19.75 9.73 -4.95
CA VAL A 55 20.36 8.72 -4.09
C VAL A 55 20.50 9.23 -2.65
N VAL A 56 20.95 10.47 -2.48
CA VAL A 56 21.08 11.10 -1.16
C VAL A 56 19.72 11.17 -0.46
N ALA A 57 18.68 11.66 -1.14
CA ALA A 57 17.32 11.75 -0.61
C ALA A 57 16.77 10.38 -0.22
N ALA A 58 16.93 9.35 -1.08
CA ALA A 58 16.53 7.99 -0.79
C ALA A 58 17.23 7.43 0.46
N VAL A 59 18.56 7.57 0.54
CA VAL A 59 19.35 7.07 1.68
C VAL A 59 18.96 7.79 2.99
N LEU A 60 18.76 9.11 2.95
CA LEU A 60 18.25 9.87 4.10
C LEU A 60 16.85 9.40 4.51
N GLY A 61 15.98 9.12 3.55
CA GLY A 61 14.68 8.49 3.78
C GLY A 61 14.81 7.14 4.49
N GLY A 62 15.71 6.28 4.02
CA GLY A 62 16.03 5.00 4.68
C GLY A 62 16.53 5.17 6.11
N VAL A 63 17.36 6.19 6.40
CA VAL A 63 17.81 6.50 7.77
C VAL A 63 16.63 6.93 8.64
N CYS A 64 15.76 7.81 8.15
CA CYS A 64 14.54 8.22 8.85
C CYS A 64 13.62 7.04 9.16
N VAL A 65 13.38 6.14 8.19
CA VAL A 65 12.60 4.91 8.39
C VAL A 65 13.25 4.03 9.47
N SER A 66 14.58 3.95 9.49
CA SER A 66 15.31 3.15 10.48
C SER A 66 15.21 3.72 11.89
N LEU A 67 15.21 5.05 12.03
CA LEU A 67 14.96 5.73 13.31
C LEU A 67 13.52 5.48 13.79
N ILE A 68 12.53 5.56 12.89
CA ILE A 68 11.14 5.24 13.22
C ILE A 68 11.00 3.76 13.64
N ALA A 69 11.72 2.84 12.98
CA ALA A 69 11.72 1.43 13.31
C ALA A 69 12.39 1.10 14.66
N GLN A 70 13.27 1.97 15.18
CA GLN A 70 13.77 1.86 16.56
C GLN A 70 12.68 2.22 17.57
N TRP A 71 11.83 3.20 17.26
CA TRP A 71 10.72 3.62 18.12
C TRP A 71 9.51 2.67 18.08
N SER A 72 9.16 2.14 16.90
CA SER A 72 8.13 1.12 16.72
C SER A 72 8.64 0.00 15.80
N PRO A 73 9.12 -1.12 16.37
CA PRO A 73 9.62 -2.25 15.59
C PRO A 73 8.59 -2.86 14.62
N GLN A 74 7.29 -2.73 14.92
CA GLN A 74 6.17 -3.21 14.09
C GLN A 74 6.03 -2.46 12.75
N VAL A 75 6.83 -1.41 12.54
CA VAL A 75 6.95 -0.72 11.25
C VAL A 75 7.66 -1.60 10.22
N ARG A 76 8.53 -2.51 10.66
CA ARG A 76 9.16 -3.49 9.77
C ARG A 76 8.11 -4.41 9.16
N GLY A 77 8.36 -4.84 7.92
CA GLY A 77 7.49 -5.76 7.19
C GLY A 77 6.39 -5.07 6.37
N HIS A 78 5.58 -5.88 5.70
CA HIS A 78 4.75 -5.49 4.53
C HIS A 78 3.42 -4.83 4.90
N GLY A 79 2.99 -4.95 6.15
CA GLY A 79 1.76 -4.38 6.72
C GLY A 79 0.62 -5.39 6.84
N ILE A 80 0.22 -6.01 5.74
CA ILE A 80 -0.89 -6.97 5.73
C ILE A 80 -0.63 -8.17 6.67
N PRO A 81 0.55 -8.83 6.64
CA PRO A 81 0.84 -9.92 7.55
C PRO A 81 0.73 -9.53 9.03
N GLU A 82 1.14 -8.31 9.40
CA GLU A 82 1.08 -7.80 10.77
C GLU A 82 -0.37 -7.54 11.21
N ALA A 83 -1.23 -7.07 10.29
CA ALA A 83 -2.67 -6.95 10.56
C ALA A 83 -3.32 -8.33 10.74
N MET A 84 -2.95 -9.32 9.91
CA MET A 84 -3.40 -10.71 10.04
C MET A 84 -2.92 -11.33 11.36
N GLU A 85 -1.65 -11.13 11.71
CA GLU A 85 -1.08 -11.60 12.98
C GLU A 85 -1.85 -11.01 14.17
N ALA A 86 -2.12 -9.70 14.15
CA ALA A 86 -2.91 -9.08 15.21
C ALA A 86 -4.29 -9.72 15.36
N VAL A 87 -4.95 -10.06 14.25
CA VAL A 87 -6.24 -10.78 14.26
C VAL A 87 -6.10 -12.19 14.84
N LEU A 88 -5.08 -12.93 14.43
CA LEU A 88 -4.91 -14.35 14.76
C LEU A 88 -4.37 -14.59 16.18
N THR A 89 -3.41 -13.78 16.63
CA THR A 89 -2.64 -14.05 17.84
C THR A 89 -2.87 -13.02 18.95
N ASN A 90 -3.16 -11.76 18.60
CA ASN A 90 -3.26 -10.66 19.58
C ASN A 90 -4.70 -10.24 19.90
N GLN A 91 -5.67 -11.13 19.68
CA GLN A 91 -7.09 -10.86 19.87
C GLN A 91 -7.59 -9.61 19.11
N SER A 92 -6.96 -9.22 18.01
CA SER A 92 -7.20 -7.96 17.27
C SER A 92 -6.82 -6.68 18.04
N ARG A 93 -5.81 -6.70 18.92
CA ARG A 93 -5.19 -5.49 19.50
C ARG A 93 -4.03 -5.01 18.62
N ILE A 94 -4.05 -3.75 18.23
CA ILE A 94 -2.93 -3.05 17.59
C ILE A 94 -2.53 -1.87 18.49
N SER A 95 -1.23 -1.62 18.60
CA SER A 95 -0.71 -0.56 19.47
C SER A 95 -0.93 0.83 18.85
N PRO A 96 -1.21 1.87 19.66
CA PRO A 96 -1.32 3.25 19.16
C PRO A 96 -0.03 3.73 18.49
N ARG A 97 1.13 3.27 18.96
CA ARG A 97 2.43 3.60 18.36
C ARG A 97 2.52 3.11 16.92
N THR A 98 2.05 1.88 16.65
CA THR A 98 2.02 1.31 15.30
C THR A 98 1.08 2.09 14.38
N ALA A 99 -0.08 2.52 14.89
CA ALA A 99 -1.06 3.30 14.14
C ALA A 99 -0.49 4.62 13.60
N LEU A 100 0.45 5.24 14.32
CA LEU A 100 1.14 6.46 13.90
C LEU A 100 2.42 6.16 13.11
N ALA A 101 3.25 5.24 13.60
CA ALA A 101 4.56 4.99 13.03
C ALA A 101 4.49 4.42 11.61
N LYS A 102 3.54 3.50 11.34
CA LYS A 102 3.42 2.83 10.04
C LYS A 102 3.11 3.81 8.90
N PRO A 103 2.05 4.65 8.95
CA PRO A 103 1.77 5.58 7.85
C PRO A 103 2.89 6.61 7.68
N VAL A 104 3.51 7.10 8.76
CA VAL A 104 4.63 8.06 8.67
C VAL A 104 5.85 7.43 8.01
N SER A 105 6.23 6.22 8.42
CA SER A 105 7.36 5.49 7.82
C SER A 105 7.14 5.19 6.34
N ALA A 106 5.92 4.79 5.97
CA ALA A 106 5.55 4.54 4.58
C ALA A 106 5.59 5.82 3.76
N ALA A 107 5.11 6.94 4.32
CA ALA A 107 5.15 8.23 3.64
C ALA A 107 6.59 8.69 3.37
N VAL A 108 7.51 8.47 4.33
CA VAL A 108 8.94 8.74 4.13
C VAL A 108 9.55 7.80 3.09
N ALA A 109 9.28 6.49 3.18
CA ALA A 109 9.83 5.50 2.26
C ALA A 109 9.38 5.76 0.81
N ILE A 110 8.08 5.93 0.59
CA ILE A 110 7.49 6.21 -0.73
C ILE A 110 7.89 7.61 -1.20
N GLY A 111 7.81 8.61 -0.31
CA GLY A 111 8.12 10.00 -0.62
C GLY A 111 9.57 10.23 -1.03
N THR A 112 10.50 9.42 -0.53
CA THR A 112 11.91 9.49 -0.96
C THR A 112 12.23 8.62 -2.18
N GLY A 113 11.20 8.10 -2.87
CA GLY A 113 11.32 7.38 -4.14
C GLY A 113 11.17 5.87 -4.02
N GLY A 114 10.90 5.32 -2.83
CA GLY A 114 10.73 3.88 -2.63
C GLY A 114 9.64 3.30 -3.56
N PRO A 115 9.87 2.13 -4.18
CA PRO A 115 8.99 1.54 -5.18
C PRO A 115 7.76 0.84 -4.56
N PHE A 116 7.12 1.47 -3.57
CA PHE A 116 6.01 0.91 -2.80
C PHE A 116 4.70 1.65 -3.06
N GLY A 117 3.58 0.99 -2.73
CA GLY A 117 2.24 1.57 -2.71
C GLY A 117 1.76 1.92 -1.30
N ALA A 118 0.75 2.80 -1.23
CA ALA A 118 0.09 3.15 0.03
C ALA A 118 -0.86 2.06 0.56
N GLU A 119 -1.09 0.98 -0.21
CA GLU A 119 -2.02 -0.14 0.06
C GLU A 119 -1.80 -0.82 1.41
N GLY A 120 -0.62 -1.43 1.61
CA GLY A 120 -0.28 -2.10 2.87
C GLY A 120 -0.36 -1.16 4.08
N PRO A 121 0.27 0.02 4.02
CA PRO A 121 0.22 1.01 5.09
C PRO A 121 -1.21 1.44 5.45
N ILE A 122 -2.10 1.66 4.46
CA ILE A 122 -3.46 2.11 4.76
C ILE A 122 -4.33 1.00 5.35
N ILE A 123 -4.13 -0.26 4.94
CA ILE A 123 -4.78 -1.42 5.55
C ILE A 123 -4.41 -1.53 7.04
N VAL A 124 -3.12 -1.39 7.36
CA VAL A 124 -2.67 -1.42 8.76
C VAL A 124 -3.16 -0.22 9.55
N THR A 125 -3.08 0.97 8.98
CA THR A 125 -3.49 2.21 9.66
C THR A 125 -4.99 2.19 9.95
N GLY A 126 -5.80 1.87 8.94
CA GLY A 126 -7.24 1.70 9.08
C GLY A 126 -7.58 0.59 10.08
N GLY A 127 -6.92 -0.57 9.97
CA GLY A 127 -7.09 -1.67 10.92
C GLY A 127 -6.72 -1.28 12.36
N ALA A 128 -5.65 -0.52 12.53
CA ALA A 128 -5.22 -0.02 13.83
C ALA A 128 -6.25 0.95 14.42
N LEU A 129 -6.80 1.87 13.63
CA LEU A 129 -7.88 2.77 14.06
C LEU A 129 -9.12 1.97 14.50
N GLY A 130 -9.53 0.96 13.72
CA GLY A 130 -10.60 0.04 14.09
C GLY A 130 -10.33 -0.72 15.39
N SER A 131 -9.12 -1.23 15.54
CA SER A 131 -8.66 -1.90 16.75
C SER A 131 -8.68 -0.99 17.97
N LEU A 132 -8.19 0.25 17.84
CA LEU A 132 -8.12 1.22 18.93
C LEU A 132 -9.51 1.63 19.40
N ILE A 133 -10.44 1.90 18.49
CA ILE A 133 -11.84 2.16 18.84
C ILE A 133 -12.43 0.94 19.57
N GLY A 134 -12.18 -0.27 19.07
CA GLY A 134 -12.62 -1.51 19.73
C GLY A 134 -11.94 -1.78 21.08
N GLN A 135 -10.80 -1.17 21.38
CA GLN A 135 -10.13 -1.29 22.68
C GLN A 135 -10.71 -0.32 23.71
N VAL A 136 -11.20 0.85 23.28
CA VAL A 136 -11.81 1.86 24.16
C VAL A 136 -13.27 1.53 24.45
N VAL A 137 -14.01 1.04 23.45
CA VAL A 137 -15.41 0.61 23.61
C VAL A 137 -15.46 -0.82 24.16
N PRO A 138 -16.42 -1.18 25.03
CA PRO A 138 -16.61 -2.56 25.49
C PRO A 138 -16.99 -3.47 24.31
N THR A 139 -15.99 -4.12 23.71
CA THR A 139 -16.18 -5.09 22.62
C THR A 139 -15.47 -6.41 22.93
N SER A 140 -16.10 -7.51 22.52
CA SER A 140 -15.45 -8.82 22.53
C SER A 140 -14.29 -8.88 21.52
N PRO A 141 -13.35 -9.83 21.65
CA PRO A 141 -12.30 -10.05 20.64
C PRO A 141 -12.84 -10.23 19.22
N SER A 142 -13.95 -10.96 19.05
CA SER A 142 -14.62 -11.13 17.76
C SER A 142 -15.19 -9.85 17.19
N GLU A 143 -15.72 -8.97 18.04
CA GLU A 143 -16.26 -7.67 17.61
C GLU A 143 -15.16 -6.68 17.26
N ARG A 144 -14.07 -6.68 18.02
CA ARG A 144 -12.87 -5.89 17.71
C ARG A 144 -12.20 -6.35 16.42
N LYS A 145 -12.21 -7.65 16.13
CA LYS A 145 -11.80 -8.20 14.83
C LYS A 145 -12.64 -7.60 13.68
N ILE A 146 -13.96 -7.51 13.85
CA ILE A 146 -14.85 -6.87 12.87
C ILE A 146 -14.50 -5.39 12.71
N LEU A 147 -14.32 -4.64 13.80
CA LEU A 147 -13.96 -3.21 13.73
C LEU A 147 -12.59 -2.98 13.06
N LEU A 148 -11.59 -3.82 13.36
CA LEU A 148 -10.29 -3.81 12.68
C LEU A 148 -10.49 -4.04 11.17
N ALA A 149 -11.25 -5.05 10.77
CA ALA A 149 -11.54 -5.31 9.36
C ALA A 149 -12.32 -4.15 8.69
N CYS A 150 -13.28 -3.54 9.37
CA CYS A 150 -14.00 -2.36 8.89
C CYS A 150 -13.05 -1.18 8.65
N GLY A 151 -12.11 -0.93 9.57
CA GLY A 151 -11.13 0.14 9.41
C GLY A 151 -10.16 -0.12 8.26
N ALA A 152 -9.67 -1.36 8.11
CA ALA A 152 -8.82 -1.76 6.99
C ALA A 152 -9.55 -1.60 5.64
N ALA A 153 -10.80 -2.07 5.56
CA ALA A 153 -11.65 -1.91 4.38
C ALA A 153 -11.94 -0.44 4.07
N ALA A 154 -12.24 0.38 5.09
CA ALA A 154 -12.44 1.82 4.92
C ALA A 154 -11.19 2.49 4.34
N GLY A 155 -10.01 2.18 4.89
CA GLY A 155 -8.74 2.69 4.36
C GLY A 155 -8.52 2.33 2.89
N MET A 156 -8.68 1.05 2.55
CA MET A 156 -8.54 0.57 1.16
C MET A 156 -9.58 1.22 0.23
N SER A 157 -10.84 1.26 0.65
CA SER A 157 -11.92 1.86 -0.14
C SER A 157 -11.71 3.36 -0.37
N ALA A 158 -11.17 4.07 0.61
CA ALA A 158 -10.87 5.49 0.50
C ALA A 158 -9.67 5.79 -0.42
N THR A 159 -8.66 4.91 -0.44
CA THR A 159 -7.49 5.09 -1.33
C THR A 159 -7.81 4.78 -2.79
N PHE A 160 -8.70 3.81 -3.06
CA PHE A 160 -8.92 3.30 -4.42
C PHE A 160 -10.29 3.60 -5.01
N GLY A 161 -11.23 4.16 -4.25
CA GLY A 161 -12.61 4.34 -4.70
C GLY A 161 -13.33 3.02 -4.99
N SER A 162 -12.85 1.89 -4.43
CA SER A 162 -13.29 0.54 -4.78
C SER A 162 -13.92 -0.22 -3.60
N PRO A 163 -15.12 0.20 -3.14
CA PRO A 163 -15.73 -0.34 -1.92
C PRO A 163 -16.00 -1.85 -1.97
N LEU A 164 -16.40 -2.38 -3.13
CA LEU A 164 -16.64 -3.81 -3.27
C LEU A 164 -15.36 -4.63 -3.14
N ALA A 165 -14.26 -4.17 -3.76
CA ALA A 165 -12.97 -4.84 -3.66
C ALA A 165 -12.43 -4.81 -2.22
N ALA A 166 -12.54 -3.66 -1.54
CA ALA A 166 -12.13 -3.51 -0.15
C ALA A 166 -12.93 -4.42 0.80
N VAL A 167 -14.22 -4.61 0.55
CA VAL A 167 -15.07 -5.53 1.32
C VAL A 167 -14.57 -6.97 1.20
N ILE A 168 -14.41 -7.46 -0.04
CA ILE A 168 -13.95 -8.83 -0.31
C ILE A 168 -12.54 -9.06 0.25
N LEU A 169 -11.64 -8.09 0.06
CA LEU A 169 -10.28 -8.14 0.60
C LEU A 169 -10.27 -8.33 2.13
N ALA A 170 -11.08 -7.55 2.85
CA ALA A 170 -11.14 -7.65 4.31
C ALA A 170 -11.77 -8.96 4.78
N ILE A 171 -12.76 -9.49 4.05
CA ILE A 171 -13.32 -10.81 4.32
C ILE A 171 -12.27 -11.90 4.16
N GLU A 172 -11.59 -11.91 3.02
CA GLU A 172 -10.65 -12.96 2.65
C GLU A 172 -9.39 -12.94 3.51
N LEU A 173 -8.82 -11.77 3.75
CA LEU A 173 -7.53 -11.64 4.44
C LEU A 173 -7.65 -11.51 5.97
N LEU A 174 -8.72 -10.90 6.48
CA LEU A 174 -8.82 -10.57 7.91
C LEU A 174 -9.92 -11.36 8.63
N LEU A 175 -11.07 -11.57 8.00
CA LEU A 175 -12.20 -12.22 8.69
C LEU A 175 -12.19 -13.75 8.57
N PHE A 176 -11.84 -14.29 7.41
CA PHE A 176 -11.93 -15.72 7.08
C PHE A 176 -13.35 -16.30 7.20
N GLU A 177 -14.38 -15.46 7.31
CA GLU A 177 -15.78 -15.88 7.40
C GLU A 177 -16.72 -14.82 6.82
N MET A 178 -17.81 -15.30 6.23
CA MET A 178 -18.91 -14.48 5.71
C MET A 178 -20.12 -14.55 6.63
N SER A 179 -20.09 -13.78 7.73
CA SER A 179 -21.23 -13.65 8.64
C SER A 179 -21.93 -12.31 8.45
N SER A 180 -23.26 -12.28 8.55
CA SER A 180 -24.04 -11.02 8.43
C SER A 180 -23.64 -9.98 9.50
N ARG A 181 -23.22 -10.46 10.68
CA ARG A 181 -22.70 -9.64 11.78
C ARG A 181 -21.46 -8.86 11.40
N ALA A 182 -20.60 -9.42 10.54
CA ALA A 182 -19.39 -8.77 10.06
C ALA A 182 -19.63 -8.03 8.73
N PHE A 183 -20.39 -8.63 7.82
CA PHE A 183 -20.64 -8.10 6.48
C PHE A 183 -21.31 -6.72 6.49
N VAL A 184 -22.39 -6.55 7.28
CA VAL A 184 -23.15 -5.29 7.29
C VAL A 184 -22.30 -4.09 7.75
N PRO A 185 -21.61 -4.13 8.91
CA PRO A 185 -20.70 -3.06 9.30
C PRO A 185 -19.60 -2.78 8.26
N LEU A 186 -19.09 -3.81 7.60
CA LEU A 186 -17.98 -3.69 6.66
C LEU A 186 -18.40 -3.00 5.37
N VAL A 187 -19.57 -3.33 4.82
CA VAL A 187 -20.19 -2.59 3.70
C VAL A 187 -20.46 -1.14 4.09
N VAL A 188 -20.97 -0.88 5.30
CA VAL A 188 -21.23 0.50 5.75
C VAL A 188 -19.94 1.33 5.85
N ALA A 189 -18.89 0.78 6.48
CA ALA A 189 -17.60 1.47 6.58
C ALA A 189 -17.00 1.75 5.21
N SER A 190 -16.98 0.74 4.34
CA SER A 190 -16.41 0.85 3.00
C SER A 190 -17.18 1.84 2.12
N SER A 191 -18.52 1.80 2.12
CA SER A 191 -19.34 2.72 1.33
C SER A 191 -19.17 4.18 1.78
N LEU A 192 -19.10 4.44 3.09
CA LEU A 192 -18.85 5.79 3.60
C LEU A 192 -17.44 6.27 3.26
N ALA A 193 -16.44 5.38 3.34
CA ALA A 193 -15.09 5.69 2.92
C ALA A 193 -14.99 5.98 1.41
N ALA A 194 -15.75 5.27 0.56
CA ALA A 194 -15.88 5.59 -0.86
C ALA A 194 -16.57 6.95 -1.09
N GLY A 195 -17.58 7.28 -0.29
CA GLY A 195 -18.19 8.61 -0.29
C GLY A 195 -17.18 9.71 0.06
N VAL A 196 -16.32 9.48 1.06
CA VAL A 196 -15.20 10.38 1.37
C VAL A 196 -14.23 10.44 0.20
N HIS A 197 -13.89 9.30 -0.43
CA HIS A 197 -12.99 9.28 -1.58
C HIS A 197 -13.44 10.24 -2.67
N HIS A 198 -14.70 10.16 -3.10
CA HIS A 198 -15.27 11.05 -4.10
C HIS A 198 -15.35 12.53 -3.66
N TRP A 199 -15.26 12.80 -2.36
CA TRP A 199 -15.27 14.17 -1.85
C TRP A 199 -13.88 14.80 -1.79
N VAL A 200 -12.82 14.01 -1.56
CA VAL A 200 -11.46 14.52 -1.35
C VAL A 200 -10.44 14.14 -2.42
N PHE A 201 -10.75 13.18 -3.29
CA PHE A 201 -9.95 12.81 -4.46
C PHE A 201 -10.71 13.10 -5.75
N ASP A 202 -10.01 13.00 -6.88
CA ASP A 202 -10.59 13.24 -8.20
C ASP A 202 -11.74 12.28 -8.51
N GLU A 203 -12.72 12.77 -9.27
CA GLU A 203 -13.86 11.97 -9.70
C GLU A 203 -13.47 10.99 -10.82
N GLY A 204 -13.97 9.75 -10.72
CA GLY A 204 -13.81 8.73 -11.75
C GLY A 204 -12.91 7.55 -11.32
N PRO A 205 -12.67 6.59 -12.23
CA PRO A 205 -11.78 5.46 -11.94
C PRO A 205 -10.32 5.92 -11.87
N LEU A 206 -9.53 5.26 -11.01
CA LEU A 206 -8.09 5.53 -10.87
C LEU A 206 -7.33 5.35 -12.20
N PHE A 207 -7.82 4.47 -13.07
CA PHE A 207 -7.27 4.23 -14.40
C PHE A 207 -8.35 4.40 -15.45
N ASP A 208 -8.11 5.29 -16.41
CA ASP A 208 -8.93 5.42 -17.61
C ASP A 208 -8.56 4.34 -18.62
N VAL A 209 -9.52 3.46 -18.93
CA VAL A 209 -9.35 2.36 -19.88
C VAL A 209 -10.18 2.71 -21.12
N PRO A 210 -9.55 2.84 -22.31
CA PRO A 210 -10.27 3.08 -23.55
C PRO A 210 -11.39 2.04 -23.78
N PRO A 211 -12.43 2.35 -24.56
CA PRO A 211 -13.40 1.34 -24.96
C PRO A 211 -12.73 0.23 -25.77
N HIS A 212 -13.02 -1.03 -25.44
CA HIS A 212 -12.54 -2.20 -26.18
C HIS A 212 -13.73 -3.11 -26.52
N ASP A 213 -13.68 -3.73 -27.69
CA ASP A 213 -14.71 -4.67 -28.12
C ASP A 213 -14.65 -5.98 -27.32
N TYR A 214 -15.78 -6.69 -27.29
CA TYR A 214 -15.85 -8.03 -26.73
C TYR A 214 -14.88 -8.97 -27.45
N ALA A 215 -13.97 -9.58 -26.68
CA ALA A 215 -12.88 -10.37 -27.23
C ALA A 215 -13.31 -11.73 -27.84
N GLY A 216 -14.51 -12.24 -27.52
CA GLY A 216 -14.97 -13.57 -27.94
C GLY A 216 -14.62 -14.70 -26.96
N LEU A 217 -15.41 -15.78 -26.98
CA LEU A 217 -15.15 -16.97 -26.15
C LEU A 217 -13.96 -17.80 -26.66
N ASP A 218 -13.58 -17.65 -27.93
CA ASP A 218 -12.39 -18.29 -28.52
C ASP A 218 -11.09 -17.85 -27.85
N LYS A 219 -11.11 -16.70 -27.15
CA LYS A 219 -9.95 -16.18 -26.43
C LYS A 219 -9.79 -16.73 -25.02
N LEU A 220 -10.77 -17.45 -24.48
CA LEU A 220 -10.72 -18.02 -23.13
C LEU A 220 -9.45 -18.86 -22.84
N PRO A 221 -8.96 -19.71 -23.76
CA PRO A 221 -7.71 -20.44 -23.54
C PRO A 221 -6.50 -19.53 -23.32
N PHE A 222 -6.44 -18.37 -23.98
CA PHE A 222 -5.36 -17.40 -23.78
C PHE A 222 -5.43 -16.73 -22.40
N TYR A 223 -6.63 -16.46 -21.87
CA TYR A 223 -6.78 -15.97 -20.49
C TYR A 223 -6.36 -17.02 -19.46
N ALA A 224 -6.61 -18.31 -19.72
CA ALA A 224 -6.12 -19.38 -18.86
C ALA A 224 -4.57 -19.46 -18.87
N LEU A 225 -3.95 -19.35 -20.05
CA LEU A 225 -2.49 -19.27 -20.17
C LEU A 225 -1.92 -18.03 -19.48
N LEU A 226 -2.58 -16.88 -19.61
CA LEU A 226 -2.21 -15.66 -18.90
C LEU A 226 -2.29 -15.84 -17.37
N GLY A 227 -3.35 -16.48 -16.87
CA GLY A 227 -3.49 -16.82 -15.46
C GLY A 227 -2.34 -17.70 -14.95
N LEU A 228 -1.96 -18.72 -15.73
CA LEU A 228 -0.79 -19.55 -15.41
C LEU A 228 0.51 -18.74 -15.41
N ALA A 229 0.71 -17.87 -16.40
CA ALA A 229 1.87 -17.00 -16.48
C ALA A 229 1.95 -16.05 -15.27
N CYS A 230 0.83 -15.44 -14.87
CA CYS A 230 0.72 -14.62 -13.66
C CYS A 230 1.04 -15.43 -12.39
N GLY A 231 0.58 -16.68 -12.30
CA GLY A 231 0.90 -17.58 -11.19
C GLY A 231 2.40 -17.90 -11.11
N ILE A 232 3.05 -18.20 -12.24
CA ILE A 232 4.50 -18.41 -12.31
C ILE A 232 5.24 -17.13 -11.91
N LEU A 233 4.82 -15.97 -12.42
CA LEU A 233 5.41 -14.68 -12.07
C LEU A 233 5.29 -14.40 -10.56
N ALA A 234 4.14 -14.67 -9.96
CA ALA A 234 3.96 -14.52 -8.51
C ALA A 234 4.94 -15.39 -7.70
N VAL A 235 5.23 -16.62 -8.15
CA VAL A 235 6.25 -17.48 -7.52
C VAL A 235 7.64 -16.86 -7.64
N VAL A 236 7.99 -16.30 -8.81
CA VAL A 236 9.27 -15.61 -9.01
C VAL A 236 9.40 -14.40 -8.09
N VAL A 237 8.37 -13.55 -8.04
CA VAL A 237 8.32 -12.36 -7.17
C VAL A 237 8.51 -12.75 -5.71
N ASN A 238 7.78 -13.75 -5.22
CA ASN A 238 7.87 -14.19 -3.82
C ASN A 238 9.22 -14.84 -3.49
N ARG A 239 9.73 -15.72 -4.36
CA ARG A 239 11.04 -16.36 -4.12
C ARG A 239 12.17 -15.33 -4.14
N GLY A 240 12.11 -14.36 -5.04
CA GLY A 240 13.05 -13.25 -5.07
C GLY A 240 13.01 -12.45 -3.77
N LEU A 241 11.82 -12.06 -3.30
CA LEU A 241 11.66 -11.33 -2.04
C LEU A 241 12.32 -12.08 -0.87
N PHE A 242 12.00 -13.37 -0.70
CA PHE A 242 12.61 -14.15 0.39
C PHE A 242 14.11 -14.34 0.24
N MET A 243 14.63 -14.42 -0.99
CA MET A 243 16.07 -14.48 -1.25
C MET A 243 16.76 -13.19 -0.82
N PHE A 244 16.22 -12.03 -1.18
CA PHE A 244 16.76 -10.73 -0.79
C PHE A 244 16.64 -10.52 0.73
N GLU A 245 15.50 -10.84 1.34
CA GLU A 245 15.35 -10.79 2.80
C GLU A 245 16.39 -11.66 3.52
N ALA A 246 16.62 -12.89 3.06
CA ALA A 246 17.63 -13.77 3.61
C ALA A 246 19.06 -13.21 3.39
N GLY A 247 19.30 -12.56 2.26
CA GLY A 247 20.54 -11.83 1.98
C GLY A 247 20.78 -10.70 2.98
N PHE A 248 19.80 -9.82 3.18
CA PHE A 248 19.89 -8.74 4.17
C PHE A 248 20.13 -9.26 5.59
N ARG A 249 19.47 -10.34 6.00
CA ARG A 249 19.67 -10.96 7.33
C ARG A 249 21.07 -11.54 7.53
N ARG A 250 21.80 -11.85 6.45
CA ARG A 250 23.18 -12.38 6.50
C ARG A 250 24.24 -11.29 6.47
N LEU A 251 23.89 -10.04 6.18
CA LEU A 251 24.85 -8.95 6.17
C LEU A 251 25.41 -8.74 7.59
N PRO A 252 26.73 -8.62 7.77
CA PRO A 252 27.36 -8.40 9.07
C PRO A 252 27.24 -6.92 9.51
N VAL A 253 26.05 -6.35 9.39
CA VAL A 253 25.75 -4.95 9.74
C VAL A 253 24.56 -4.89 10.69
N ASN A 254 24.47 -3.82 11.47
CA ASN A 254 23.32 -3.61 12.36
C ASN A 254 22.03 -3.49 11.52
N PRO A 255 20.90 -4.10 11.92
CA PRO A 255 19.60 -3.97 11.25
C PRO A 255 19.10 -2.54 11.01
N PHE A 256 19.65 -1.57 11.73
CA PHE A 256 19.46 -0.14 11.45
C PHE A 256 19.89 0.27 10.03
N TRP A 257 20.91 -0.38 9.45
CA TRP A 257 21.43 -0.03 8.13
C TRP A 257 20.70 -0.71 6.97
N HIS A 258 19.77 -1.64 7.23
CA HIS A 258 19.08 -2.35 6.15
C HIS A 258 18.28 -1.40 5.25
N PRO A 259 17.41 -0.49 5.77
CA PRO A 259 16.66 0.41 4.90
C PRO A 259 17.53 1.42 4.12
N PRO A 260 18.59 2.04 4.69
CA PRO A 260 19.53 2.85 3.91
C PRO A 260 20.23 2.09 2.78
N ILE A 261 20.61 0.83 3.01
CA ILE A 261 21.24 -0.02 2.00
C ILE A 261 20.25 -0.37 0.89
N GLY A 262 19.01 -0.74 1.25
CA GLY A 262 17.94 -0.96 0.27
C GLY A 262 17.63 0.30 -0.53
N ALA A 263 17.63 1.45 0.14
CA ALA A 263 17.42 2.76 -0.49
C ALA A 263 18.51 3.15 -1.48
N LEU A 264 19.76 2.87 -1.16
CA LEU A 264 20.86 2.98 -2.13
C LEU A 264 20.60 2.07 -3.34
N GLY A 265 20.20 0.83 -3.11
CA GLY A 265 19.93 -0.13 -4.17
C GLY A 265 18.82 0.31 -5.14
N PHE A 266 17.62 0.62 -4.63
CA PHE A 266 16.52 1.02 -5.51
C PHE A 266 16.76 2.38 -6.18
N SER A 267 17.45 3.32 -5.52
CA SER A 267 17.73 4.64 -6.10
C SER A 267 18.75 4.56 -7.24
N LEU A 268 19.71 3.64 -7.18
CA LEU A 268 20.61 3.34 -8.31
C LEU A 268 19.83 2.80 -9.51
N VAL A 269 18.82 1.94 -9.29
CA VAL A 269 17.90 1.54 -10.37
C VAL A 269 17.12 2.75 -10.89
N GLY A 270 16.67 3.63 -9.99
CA GLY A 270 15.98 4.88 -10.32
C GLY A 270 16.78 5.87 -11.18
N LEU A 271 18.11 5.90 -11.04
CA LEU A 271 18.97 6.73 -11.90
C LEU A 271 18.90 6.31 -13.37
N VAL A 272 18.73 5.01 -13.62
CA VAL A 272 18.61 4.45 -14.98
C VAL A 272 17.16 4.46 -15.46
N ALA A 273 16.23 4.08 -14.59
CA ALA A 273 14.81 3.95 -14.90
C ALA A 273 13.94 4.64 -13.81
N PRO A 274 13.78 5.97 -13.84
CA PRO A 274 13.02 6.69 -12.81
C PRO A 274 11.56 6.24 -12.71
N ARG A 275 10.99 5.81 -13.83
CA ARG A 275 9.62 5.27 -13.91
C ARG A 275 9.42 3.96 -13.13
N ALA A 276 10.51 3.32 -12.69
CA ALA A 276 10.45 2.17 -11.78
C ALA A 276 10.28 2.58 -10.31
N LEU A 277 10.51 3.85 -9.95
CA LEU A 277 10.30 4.36 -8.59
C LEU A 277 8.82 4.55 -8.26
N GLY A 278 8.53 4.79 -6.97
CA GLY A 278 7.18 5.07 -6.47
C GLY A 278 6.17 3.95 -6.70
N VAL A 279 4.88 4.29 -6.77
CA VAL A 279 3.81 3.28 -6.89
C VAL A 279 3.73 2.68 -8.30
N GLY A 280 3.86 3.52 -9.32
CA GLY A 280 3.79 3.10 -10.74
C GLY A 280 2.44 3.33 -11.43
N TYR A 281 1.50 4.06 -10.82
CA TYR A 281 0.20 4.34 -11.44
C TYR A 281 0.30 5.01 -12.83
N GLY A 282 1.20 5.98 -13.00
CA GLY A 282 1.44 6.60 -14.31
C GLY A 282 1.95 5.60 -15.37
N VAL A 283 2.73 4.59 -14.97
CA VAL A 283 3.16 3.52 -15.89
C VAL A 283 1.98 2.65 -16.30
N ILE A 284 1.10 2.29 -15.35
CA ILE A 284 -0.11 1.51 -15.66
C ILE A 284 -1.02 2.28 -16.63
N SER A 285 -1.27 3.57 -16.36
CA SER A 285 -2.07 4.43 -17.26
C SER A 285 -1.47 4.51 -18.67
N ASP A 286 -0.15 4.65 -18.78
CA ASP A 286 0.53 4.68 -20.08
C ASP A 286 0.48 3.34 -20.82
N VAL A 287 0.51 2.20 -20.11
CA VAL A 287 0.33 0.88 -20.73
C VAL A 287 -1.10 0.74 -21.27
N LEU A 288 -2.11 1.09 -20.46
CA LEU A 288 -3.52 1.00 -20.85
C LEU A 288 -3.86 1.91 -22.03
N GLN A 289 -3.21 3.07 -22.12
CA GLN A 289 -3.39 4.04 -23.20
C GLN A 289 -2.45 3.79 -24.39
N SER A 290 -1.76 2.65 -24.43
CA SER A 290 -0.85 2.25 -25.52
C SER A 290 0.27 3.27 -25.82
N ARG A 291 0.72 4.00 -24.79
CA ARG A 291 1.80 5.01 -24.90
C ARG A 291 3.21 4.41 -24.79
N LEU A 292 3.34 3.15 -24.38
CA LEU A 292 4.63 2.47 -24.20
C LEU A 292 4.86 1.38 -25.24
N ALA A 293 6.06 1.37 -25.82
CA ALA A 293 6.53 0.24 -26.61
C ALA A 293 6.72 -1.00 -25.72
N VAL A 294 6.46 -2.19 -26.26
CA VAL A 294 6.57 -3.48 -25.55
C VAL A 294 7.97 -3.68 -24.93
N GLY A 295 9.02 -3.27 -25.65
CA GLY A 295 10.40 -3.33 -25.13
C GLY A 295 10.59 -2.47 -23.87
N THR A 296 9.99 -1.28 -23.82
CA THR A 296 10.00 -0.40 -22.65
C THR A 296 9.26 -1.05 -21.48
N ILE A 297 8.11 -1.69 -21.73
CA ILE A 297 7.34 -2.41 -20.70
C ILE A 297 8.20 -3.53 -20.09
N ALA A 298 8.89 -4.32 -20.91
CA ALA A 298 9.76 -5.39 -20.42
C ALA A 298 10.91 -4.86 -19.55
N VAL A 299 11.58 -3.78 -19.98
CA VAL A 299 12.65 -3.14 -19.20
C VAL A 299 12.11 -2.58 -17.88
N LEU A 300 10.96 -1.91 -17.90
CA LEU A 300 10.32 -1.38 -16.70
C LEU A 300 9.89 -2.48 -15.74
N CYS A 301 9.38 -3.61 -16.25
CA CYS A 301 9.02 -4.76 -15.43
C CYS A 301 10.23 -5.29 -14.66
N VAL A 302 11.37 -5.49 -15.34
CA VAL A 302 12.62 -5.95 -14.70
C VAL A 302 13.16 -4.91 -13.73
N ALA A 303 13.20 -3.64 -14.12
CA ALA A 303 13.69 -2.56 -13.26
C ALA A 303 12.83 -2.41 -12.00
N LYS A 304 11.49 -2.46 -12.14
CA LYS A 304 10.55 -2.39 -11.02
C LYS A 304 10.75 -3.56 -10.06
N LEU A 305 10.91 -4.77 -10.61
CA LEU A 305 11.10 -5.98 -9.82
C LEU A 305 12.40 -5.96 -9.02
N LEU A 306 13.51 -5.54 -9.64
CA LEU A 306 14.80 -5.39 -8.97
C LEU A 306 14.76 -4.29 -7.90
N ALA A 307 14.19 -3.14 -8.24
CA ALA A 307 14.04 -2.04 -7.29
C ALA A 307 13.20 -2.47 -6.08
N TRP A 308 12.08 -3.17 -6.31
CA TRP A 308 11.18 -3.62 -5.26
C TRP A 308 11.76 -4.73 -4.38
N TRP A 309 12.52 -5.68 -4.92
CA TRP A 309 13.18 -6.71 -4.10
C TRP A 309 14.29 -6.17 -3.20
N VAL A 310 14.97 -5.11 -3.63
CA VAL A 310 16.09 -4.53 -2.88
C VAL A 310 15.62 -3.52 -1.83
N ALA A 311 14.50 -2.83 -2.09
CA ALA A 311 13.95 -1.78 -1.24
C ALA A 311 13.42 -2.31 0.09
#